data_AF-K1ZG26-F1
#
_entry.id   AF-K1ZG26-F1
#
_cell.length_a   1.000
_cell.length_b   1.000
_cell.length_c   1.000
_cell.angle_alpha   90.00
_cell.angle_beta   90.00
_cell.angle_gamma   90.00
#
_symmetry.space_group_name_H-M   'P 1'
#
loop_
_entity.id
_entity.type
_entity.pdbx_description
1 polymer ?
#
loop_
_entity_poly.entity_id
_entity_poly.type
_entity_poly.pdbx_seq_one_letter_code
_entity_poly.pdbx_strand_id
1 'polypeptide(L)'
;MRNDGRAPVIEMMLIEFCRKAVFFLRNWQIYVGRDPQCVSGPALIVFPLIPATLFCGLAGILAIRKKVKPVQPGGDLYESFGRAIGKDLASLLEGKIAATEYLGGKSSLEEMERELLDLKGEEVFRRIFFTEEEAQRLKDLSARMSAFLTAEEILLDQKAGCLSTTDLETVNSGLVLIRDLLWGLDHDILDNVQRIVALAGADGVADIDPEALPKYRKLNSLLNCLDRLEVRGRDS
;
A
#
# COMPACT_ATOMS: atom_id res chain seq x y z
N MET A 1 -43.71 -18.75 14.86
CA MET A 1 -44.24 -17.39 15.09
C MET A 1 -43.16 -16.39 14.73
N ARG A 2 -43.50 -15.56 13.74
CA ARG A 2 -42.87 -14.33 13.23
C ARG A 2 -41.59 -13.84 13.92
N ASN A 3 -40.52 -13.74 13.14
CA ASN A 3 -39.58 -12.64 13.28
C ASN A 3 -39.04 -12.21 11.91
N ASP A 4 -39.96 -12.00 10.95
CA ASP A 4 -39.72 -11.21 9.74
C ASP A 4 -40.24 -9.80 10.03
N GLY A 5 -39.36 -8.79 10.06
CA GLY A 5 -39.86 -7.42 10.29
C GLY A 5 -38.85 -6.27 10.36
N ARG A 6 -37.53 -6.49 10.31
CA ARG A 6 -36.55 -5.38 10.36
C ARG A 6 -35.71 -5.17 9.10
N ALA A 7 -35.63 -6.14 8.20
CA ALA A 7 -34.95 -5.98 6.91
C ALA A 7 -35.63 -5.01 5.90
N PRO A 8 -36.98 -4.95 5.76
CA PRO A 8 -37.59 -4.25 4.63
C PRO A 8 -37.56 -2.72 4.77
N VAL A 9 -37.32 -2.18 5.96
CA VAL A 9 -37.34 -0.73 6.21
C VAL A 9 -36.06 -0.05 5.74
N ILE A 10 -34.90 -0.69 5.96
CA ILE A 10 -33.58 -0.14 5.55
C ILE A 10 -33.44 -0.21 4.02
N GLU A 11 -33.87 -1.31 3.43
CA GLU A 11 -33.82 -1.52 1.97
C GLU A 11 -34.75 -0.53 1.24
N MET A 12 -35.94 -0.27 1.79
CA MET A 12 -36.89 0.71 1.25
C MET A 12 -36.40 2.16 1.42
N MET A 13 -35.77 2.50 2.55
CA MET A 13 -35.13 3.82 2.73
C MET A 13 -33.95 4.05 1.79
N LEU A 14 -33.16 3.01 1.52
CA LEU A 14 -32.02 3.09 0.59
C LEU A 14 -32.50 3.27 -0.86
N ILE A 15 -33.56 2.56 -1.25
CA ILE A 15 -34.17 2.69 -2.58
C ILE A 15 -34.81 4.07 -2.76
N GLU A 16 -35.49 4.61 -1.75
CA GLU A 16 -36.04 5.97 -1.79
C GLU A 16 -34.94 7.05 -1.85
N PHE A 17 -33.86 6.88 -1.08
CA PHE A 17 -32.71 7.78 -1.12
C PHE A 17 -32.03 7.73 -2.49
N CYS A 18 -31.81 6.54 -3.05
CA CYS A 18 -31.27 6.37 -4.41
C CYS A 18 -32.19 6.97 -5.47
N ARG A 19 -33.51 6.79 -5.38
CA ARG A 19 -34.48 7.45 -6.29
C ARG A 19 -34.43 8.96 -6.19
N LYS A 20 -34.36 9.51 -4.98
CA LYS A 20 -34.22 10.95 -4.75
C LYS A 20 -32.89 11.47 -5.28
N ALA A 21 -31.79 10.78 -5.03
CA ALA A 21 -30.46 11.15 -5.52
C ALA A 21 -30.37 11.07 -7.05
N VAL A 22 -30.93 10.04 -7.68
CA VAL A 22 -31.00 9.91 -9.14
C VAL A 22 -31.89 10.98 -9.74
N PHE A 23 -33.06 11.26 -9.15
CA PHE A 23 -33.95 12.33 -9.60
C PHE A 23 -33.30 13.72 -9.43
N PHE A 24 -32.58 13.92 -8.32
CA PHE A 24 -31.82 15.13 -8.04
C PHE A 24 -30.71 15.32 -9.09
N LEU A 25 -29.91 14.29 -9.36
CA LEU A 25 -28.84 14.33 -10.36
C LEU A 25 -29.36 14.46 -11.80
N ARG A 26 -30.55 13.91 -12.12
CA ARG A 26 -31.15 13.99 -13.46
C ARG A 26 -31.63 15.40 -13.83
N ASN A 27 -31.90 16.24 -12.82
CA ASN A 27 -32.31 17.63 -13.02
C ASN A 27 -31.11 18.59 -13.07
N TRP A 28 -29.90 18.13 -12.76
CA TRP A 28 -28.70 18.97 -12.72
C TRP A 28 -27.92 18.86 -14.03
N GLN A 29 -27.53 20.00 -14.58
CA GLN A 29 -26.65 20.07 -15.74
C GLN A 29 -25.19 19.88 -15.30
N ILE A 30 -24.48 18.89 -15.84
CA ILE A 30 -23.07 18.63 -15.48
C ILE A 30 -22.16 19.31 -16.50
N TYR A 31 -21.28 20.19 -16.03
CA TYR A 31 -20.30 20.92 -16.84
C TYR A 31 -18.88 20.59 -16.38
N VAL A 32 -17.92 20.72 -17.30
CA VAL A 32 -16.48 20.62 -17.01
C VAL A 32 -15.80 21.90 -17.48
N GLY A 33 -14.94 22.51 -16.65
CA GLY A 33 -14.12 23.65 -17.10
C GLY A 33 -14.90 24.94 -17.38
N ARG A 34 -16.08 25.12 -16.78
CA ARG A 34 -16.94 26.29 -17.02
C ARG A 34 -16.83 27.33 -15.91
N ASP A 35 -16.93 28.59 -16.30
CA ASP A 35 -17.08 29.69 -15.35
C ASP A 35 -18.47 29.59 -14.68
N PRO A 36 -18.56 29.47 -13.34
CA PRO A 36 -19.83 29.43 -12.63
C PRO A 36 -20.73 30.63 -12.91
N GLN A 37 -20.17 31.79 -13.24
CA GLN A 37 -20.94 32.99 -13.57
C GLN A 37 -21.71 32.86 -14.90
N CYS A 38 -21.28 31.93 -15.77
CA CYS A 38 -21.86 31.70 -17.08
C CYS A 38 -22.84 30.52 -17.11
N VAL A 39 -23.18 29.92 -15.96
CA VAL A 39 -24.03 28.72 -15.87
C VAL A 39 -25.28 28.99 -15.04
N SER A 40 -26.45 28.80 -15.63
CA SER A 40 -27.74 28.84 -14.92
C SER A 40 -28.01 27.51 -14.20
N GLY A 41 -28.36 27.57 -12.91
CA GLY A 41 -28.64 26.38 -12.10
C GLY A 41 -30.01 25.73 -12.38
N PRO A 42 -30.23 24.50 -11.89
CA PRO A 42 -29.29 23.68 -11.10
C PRO A 42 -28.21 23.00 -11.94
N ALA A 43 -26.94 23.13 -11.52
CA ALA A 43 -25.78 22.65 -12.28
C ALA A 43 -24.64 22.18 -11.37
N LEU A 44 -23.93 21.13 -11.80
CA LEU A 44 -22.69 20.63 -11.18
C LEU A 44 -21.53 20.95 -12.11
N ILE A 45 -20.58 21.78 -11.67
CA ILE A 45 -19.40 22.15 -12.46
C ILE A 45 -18.18 21.44 -11.88
N VAL A 46 -17.61 20.51 -12.65
CA VAL A 46 -16.36 19.82 -12.33
C VAL A 46 -15.20 20.65 -12.88
N PHE A 47 -14.25 21.05 -12.03
CA PHE A 47 -13.18 22.01 -12.37
C PHE A 47 -13.71 23.38 -12.84
N PRO A 48 -14.33 24.20 -11.97
CA PRO A 48 -14.81 25.52 -12.38
C PRO A 48 -13.67 26.43 -12.84
N LEU A 49 -13.88 27.14 -13.95
CA LEU A 49 -12.94 28.15 -14.44
C LEU A 49 -13.15 29.43 -13.63
N ILE A 50 -12.27 29.70 -12.67
CA ILE A 50 -12.27 30.96 -11.92
C ILE A 50 -11.09 31.81 -12.43
N PRO A 51 -11.34 32.93 -13.12
CA PRO A 51 -10.28 33.80 -13.62
C PRO A 51 -9.30 34.20 -12.52
N ALA A 52 -8.01 34.25 -12.86
CA ALA A 52 -6.91 34.60 -11.94
C ALA A 52 -6.76 33.70 -10.69
N THR A 53 -7.43 32.53 -10.65
CA THR A 53 -7.27 31.54 -9.58
C THR A 53 -6.65 30.26 -10.13
N LEU A 54 -5.45 29.93 -9.67
CA LEU A 54 -4.81 28.64 -9.92
C LEU A 54 -5.01 27.77 -8.68
N PHE A 55 -5.77 26.68 -8.81
CA PHE A 55 -5.89 25.68 -7.75
C PHE A 55 -4.59 24.86 -7.67
N CYS A 56 -3.59 25.38 -6.97
CA CYS A 56 -2.42 24.60 -6.56
C CYS A 56 -2.79 23.87 -5.25
N GLY A 57 -3.29 22.65 -5.37
CA GLY A 57 -3.70 21.86 -4.21
C GLY A 57 -4.60 20.67 -4.56
N LEU A 58 -5.05 19.96 -3.53
CA LEU A 58 -5.93 18.80 -3.68
C LEU A 58 -7.34 19.25 -4.12
N ALA A 59 -7.71 18.96 -5.38
CA ALA A 59 -9.00 19.36 -5.96
C ALA A 59 -10.20 18.46 -5.54
N GLY A 60 -9.92 17.28 -4.95
CA GLY A 60 -10.93 16.35 -4.44
C GLY A 60 -10.37 14.95 -4.18
N ILE A 61 -11.03 14.17 -3.31
CA ILE A 61 -10.67 12.78 -3.01
C ILE A 61 -11.63 11.85 -3.76
N LEU A 62 -11.10 11.04 -4.70
CA LEU A 62 -11.87 10.00 -5.38
C LEU A 62 -11.58 8.63 -4.75
N ALA A 63 -12.60 8.00 -4.16
CA ALA A 63 -12.49 6.64 -3.65
C ALA A 63 -13.07 5.64 -4.67
N ILE A 64 -12.20 4.92 -5.38
CA ILE A 64 -12.61 3.87 -6.31
C ILE A 64 -12.71 2.55 -5.55
N ARG A 65 -13.93 2.03 -5.39
CA ARG A 65 -14.18 0.71 -4.79
C ARG A 65 -14.14 -0.36 -5.87
N LYS A 66 -13.01 -1.07 -6.00
CA LYS A 66 -12.90 -2.23 -6.89
C LYS A 66 -13.44 -3.47 -6.18
N LYS A 67 -14.14 -4.36 -6.90
CA LYS A 67 -14.44 -5.71 -6.39
C LYS A 67 -13.12 -6.42 -6.11
N VAL A 68 -12.82 -6.64 -4.84
CA VAL A 68 -11.69 -7.46 -4.40
C VAL A 68 -12.01 -8.90 -4.79
N LYS A 69 -11.18 -9.49 -5.66
CA LYS A 69 -11.23 -10.94 -5.89
C LYS A 69 -10.82 -11.61 -4.59
N PRO A 70 -11.42 -12.76 -4.20
CA PRO A 70 -10.98 -13.49 -3.03
C PRO A 70 -9.48 -13.76 -3.18
N VAL A 71 -8.71 -13.15 -2.28
CA VAL A 71 -7.27 -13.37 -2.16
C VAL A 71 -7.14 -14.82 -1.71
N GLN A 72 -6.44 -15.65 -2.50
CA GLN A 72 -6.05 -16.96 -2.01
C GLN A 72 -5.19 -16.74 -0.77
N PRO A 73 -5.23 -17.60 0.26
CA PRO A 73 -4.37 -17.44 1.43
C PRO A 73 -2.93 -17.26 0.93
N GLY A 74 -2.42 -16.04 1.10
CA GLY A 74 -1.08 -15.67 0.67
C GLY A 74 -0.06 -16.52 1.41
N GLY A 75 1.11 -16.71 0.79
CA GLY A 75 2.24 -17.31 1.47
C GLY A 75 2.74 -16.44 2.62
N ASP A 76 3.76 -16.92 3.31
CA ASP A 76 4.36 -16.23 4.45
C ASP A 76 5.69 -15.60 4.00
N LEU A 77 5.74 -14.27 3.97
CA LEU A 77 6.92 -13.51 3.55
C LEU A 77 8.17 -13.92 4.34
N TYR A 78 8.02 -14.28 5.62
CA TYR A 78 9.13 -14.73 6.44
C TYR A 78 9.75 -16.02 5.90
N GLU A 79 8.91 -16.98 5.53
CA GLU A 79 9.31 -18.27 4.99
C GLU A 79 9.87 -18.13 3.57
N SER A 80 9.22 -17.31 2.75
CA SER A 80 9.64 -17.07 1.36
C SER A 80 11.00 -16.37 1.31
N PHE A 81 11.22 -15.35 2.14
CA PHE A 81 12.53 -14.75 2.32
C PHE A 81 13.56 -15.76 2.82
N GLY A 82 13.18 -16.60 3.80
CA GLY A 82 14.05 -17.66 4.32
C GLY A 82 14.51 -18.66 3.27
N ARG A 83 13.66 -19.02 2.31
CA ARG A 83 14.02 -19.86 1.17
C ARG A 83 14.91 -19.12 0.17
N ALA A 84 14.59 -17.86 -0.13
CA ALA A 84 15.32 -17.06 -1.11
C ALA A 84 16.79 -16.88 -0.74
N ILE A 85 17.08 -16.54 0.53
CA ILE A 85 18.46 -16.34 0.99
C ILE A 85 19.30 -17.62 1.05
N GLY A 86 18.70 -18.80 0.86
CA GLY A 86 19.46 -20.04 0.68
C GLY A 86 20.22 -20.10 -0.65
N LYS A 87 19.94 -19.16 -1.56
CA LYS A 87 20.64 -18.98 -2.85
C LYS A 87 21.26 -17.59 -2.90
N ASP A 88 22.20 -17.33 -2.01
CA ASP A 88 22.90 -16.06 -1.81
C ASP A 88 24.09 -15.84 -2.77
N LEU A 89 24.75 -14.68 -2.65
CA LEU A 89 25.88 -14.34 -3.51
C LEU A 89 27.10 -15.23 -3.23
N ALA A 90 27.29 -15.67 -1.99
CA ALA A 90 28.36 -16.61 -1.64
C ALA A 90 28.20 -17.93 -2.41
N SER A 91 26.99 -18.48 -2.44
CA SER A 91 26.66 -19.69 -3.20
C SER A 91 26.88 -19.52 -4.70
N LEU A 92 26.58 -18.33 -5.24
CA LEU A 92 26.84 -18.00 -6.65
C LEU A 92 28.34 -17.96 -6.95
N LEU A 93 29.13 -17.28 -6.11
CA LEU A 93 30.58 -17.14 -6.28
C LEU A 93 31.31 -18.47 -6.13
N GLU A 94 30.79 -19.38 -5.31
CA GLU A 94 31.29 -20.76 -5.18
C GLU A 94 30.86 -21.67 -6.34
N GLY A 95 30.03 -21.18 -7.27
CA GLY A 95 29.51 -21.93 -8.41
C GLY A 95 28.49 -23.01 -8.04
N LYS A 96 27.86 -22.90 -6.86
CA LYS A 96 26.84 -23.86 -6.39
C LYS A 96 25.47 -23.62 -7.04
N ILE A 97 25.22 -22.41 -7.53
CA ILE A 97 23.98 -22.00 -8.19
C ILE A 97 24.31 -21.22 -9.46
N ALA A 98 23.37 -21.18 -10.41
CA ALA A 98 23.44 -20.24 -11.53
C ALA A 98 22.97 -18.84 -11.09
N ALA A 99 23.41 -17.79 -11.79
CA ALA A 99 22.98 -16.41 -11.50
C ALA A 99 21.46 -16.22 -11.61
N THR A 100 20.80 -16.94 -12.52
CA THR A 100 19.33 -16.94 -12.67
C THR A 100 18.58 -17.51 -11.47
N GLU A 101 19.27 -18.26 -10.62
CA GLU A 101 18.72 -18.84 -9.40
C GLU A 101 19.02 -18.02 -8.14
N TYR A 102 19.81 -16.95 -8.26
CA TYR A 102 20.09 -16.01 -7.17
C TYR A 102 18.78 -15.54 -6.54
N LEU A 103 18.70 -15.58 -5.20
CA LEU A 103 17.50 -15.29 -4.41
C LEU A 103 16.28 -16.16 -4.76
N GLY A 104 16.50 -17.37 -5.27
CA GLY A 104 15.42 -18.24 -5.74
C GLY A 104 14.93 -17.90 -7.16
N GLY A 105 15.54 -16.91 -7.80
CA GLY A 105 15.18 -16.43 -9.13
C GLY A 105 13.89 -15.62 -9.17
N LYS A 106 13.48 -15.24 -10.39
CA LYS A 106 12.37 -14.32 -10.63
C LYS A 106 11.05 -14.72 -9.95
N SER A 107 10.71 -16.01 -9.98
CA SER A 107 9.45 -16.49 -9.36
C SER A 107 9.41 -16.30 -7.85
N SER A 108 10.57 -16.43 -7.18
CA SER A 108 10.68 -16.23 -5.72
C SER A 108 10.56 -14.75 -5.36
N LEU A 109 11.14 -13.86 -6.18
CA LEU A 109 11.01 -12.42 -6.00
C LEU A 109 9.57 -11.95 -6.19
N GLU A 110 8.92 -12.39 -7.27
CA GLU A 110 7.50 -12.10 -7.53
C GLU A 110 6.56 -12.69 -6.45
N GLU A 111 6.95 -13.80 -5.82
CA GLU A 111 6.23 -14.36 -4.68
C GLU A 111 6.31 -13.43 -3.47
N MET A 112 7.51 -12.99 -3.08
CA MET A 112 7.71 -12.07 -1.96
C MET A 112 7.02 -10.71 -2.18
N GLU A 113 7.03 -10.18 -3.41
CA GLU A 113 6.29 -8.95 -3.74
C GLU A 113 4.79 -9.11 -3.52
N ARG A 114 4.21 -10.24 -3.92
CA ARG A 114 2.78 -10.54 -3.68
C ARG A 114 2.48 -10.66 -2.20
N GLU A 115 3.33 -11.36 -1.44
CA GLU A 115 3.13 -11.56 0.00
C GLU A 115 3.22 -10.22 0.75
N LEU A 116 4.16 -9.34 0.39
CA LEU A 116 4.23 -7.98 0.95
C LEU A 116 2.96 -7.18 0.65
N LEU A 117 2.39 -7.30 -0.56
CA LEU A 117 1.12 -6.68 -0.90
C LEU A 117 -0.05 -7.24 -0.07
N ASP A 118 -0.05 -8.54 0.21
CA ASP A 118 -1.08 -9.19 1.04
C ASP A 118 -1.03 -8.71 2.49
N LEU A 119 0.15 -8.40 3.03
CA LEU A 119 0.29 -7.76 4.36
C LEU A 119 -0.41 -6.39 4.42
N LYS A 120 -0.56 -5.71 3.28
CA LYS A 120 -1.34 -4.47 3.16
C LYS A 120 -2.85 -4.71 3.09
N GLY A 121 -3.34 -5.94 3.16
CA GLY A 121 -4.76 -6.26 3.29
C GLY A 121 -5.38 -5.68 4.56
N GLU A 122 -6.71 -5.46 4.56
CA GLU A 122 -7.43 -4.90 5.72
C GLU A 122 -7.33 -5.81 6.95
N GLU A 123 -7.68 -7.09 6.78
CA GLU A 123 -7.67 -8.09 7.84
C GLU A 123 -6.26 -8.44 8.32
N VAL A 124 -5.30 -8.54 7.41
CA VAL A 124 -3.91 -8.88 7.75
C VAL A 124 -3.26 -7.73 8.53
N PHE A 125 -3.41 -6.49 8.05
CA PHE A 125 -2.93 -5.33 8.78
C PHE A 125 -3.64 -5.16 10.13
N ARG A 126 -4.94 -5.46 10.24
CA ARG A 126 -5.66 -5.43 11.53
C ARG A 126 -5.02 -6.38 12.54
N ARG A 127 -4.63 -7.59 12.11
CA ARG A 127 -3.89 -8.54 12.95
C ARG A 127 -2.52 -7.99 13.35
N ILE A 128 -1.74 -7.48 12.39
CA ILE A 128 -0.42 -6.88 12.66
C ILE A 128 -0.55 -5.71 13.65
N PHE A 129 -1.60 -4.90 13.51
CA PHE A 129 -1.82 -3.72 14.32
C PHE A 129 -2.11 -4.08 15.78
N PHE A 130 -2.97 -5.07 16.03
CA PHE A 130 -3.45 -5.42 17.38
C PHE A 130 -2.70 -6.57 18.07
N THR A 131 -1.84 -7.29 17.35
CA THR A 131 -1.07 -8.43 17.89
C THR A 131 0.42 -8.08 17.91
N GLU A 132 0.97 -7.86 19.10
CA GLU A 132 2.39 -7.48 19.25
C GLU A 132 3.33 -8.57 18.71
N GLU A 133 2.98 -9.85 18.86
CA GLU A 133 3.79 -10.95 18.34
C GLU A 133 3.91 -10.92 16.81
N GLU A 134 2.84 -10.54 16.11
CA GLU A 134 2.84 -10.41 14.64
C GLU A 134 3.67 -9.20 14.20
N ALA A 135 3.51 -8.06 14.89
CA ALA A 135 4.32 -6.88 14.64
C ALA A 135 5.81 -7.15 14.92
N GLN A 136 6.14 -7.84 16.01
CA GLN A 136 7.51 -8.19 16.36
C GLN A 136 8.12 -9.15 15.35
N ARG A 137 7.37 -10.16 14.88
CA ARG A 137 7.82 -11.06 13.82
C ARG A 137 8.22 -10.32 12.54
N LEU A 138 7.47 -9.28 12.18
CA LEU A 138 7.78 -8.44 11.01
C LEU A 138 8.99 -7.51 11.27
N LYS A 139 9.17 -6.99 12.49
CA LYS A 139 10.38 -6.25 12.87
C LYS A 139 11.63 -7.15 12.79
N ASP A 140 11.53 -8.38 13.27
CA ASP A 140 12.63 -9.36 13.20
C ASP A 140 12.95 -9.71 11.74
N LEU A 141 11.94 -9.82 10.88
CA LEU A 141 12.13 -9.99 9.44
C LEU A 141 12.85 -8.80 8.82
N SER A 142 12.42 -7.57 9.12
CA SER A 142 13.09 -6.35 8.64
C SER A 142 14.57 -6.32 9.04
N ALA A 143 14.87 -6.59 10.32
CA ALA A 143 16.24 -6.67 10.80
C ALA A 143 17.06 -7.75 10.07
N ARG A 144 16.46 -8.93 9.82
CA ARG A 144 17.10 -10.02 9.07
C ARG A 144 17.37 -9.63 7.61
N MET A 145 16.43 -8.96 6.94
CA MET A 145 16.59 -8.47 5.57
C MET A 145 17.69 -7.42 5.48
N SER A 146 17.74 -6.48 6.42
CA SER A 146 18.80 -5.46 6.50
C SER A 146 20.19 -6.07 6.71
N ALA A 147 20.31 -7.05 7.62
CA ALA A 147 21.57 -7.78 7.84
C ALA A 147 22.01 -8.55 6.60
N PHE A 148 21.08 -9.21 5.91
CA PHE A 148 21.35 -9.91 4.65
C PHE A 148 21.86 -8.94 3.56
N LEU A 149 21.16 -7.83 3.32
CA LEU A 149 21.59 -6.81 2.35
C LEU A 149 23.00 -6.30 2.64
N THR A 150 23.31 -6.01 3.90
CA THR A 150 24.64 -5.57 4.33
C THR A 150 25.71 -6.61 4.00
N ALA A 151 25.44 -7.89 4.28
CA ALA A 151 26.37 -8.98 3.99
C ALA A 151 26.62 -9.14 2.48
N GLU A 152 25.56 -9.07 1.68
CA GLU A 152 25.64 -9.18 0.22
C GLU A 152 26.38 -7.99 -0.40
N GLU A 153 26.14 -6.76 0.07
CA GLU A 153 26.83 -5.55 -0.38
C GLU A 153 28.34 -5.64 -0.10
N ILE A 154 28.73 -6.03 1.11
CA ILE A 154 30.15 -6.23 1.48
C ILE A 154 30.80 -7.27 0.56
N LEU A 155 30.11 -8.37 0.28
CA LEU A 155 30.65 -9.42 -0.57
C LEU A 155 30.73 -8.99 -2.04
N LEU A 156 29.74 -8.25 -2.53
CA LEU A 156 29.70 -7.70 -3.88
C LEU A 156 30.85 -6.71 -4.10
N ASP A 157 31.09 -5.80 -3.16
CA ASP A 157 32.21 -4.84 -3.24
C ASP A 157 33.57 -5.54 -3.32
N GLN A 158 33.72 -6.68 -2.64
CA GLN A 158 34.97 -7.45 -2.64
C GLN A 158 35.17 -8.33 -3.88
N LYS A 159 34.07 -8.81 -4.49
CA LYS A 159 34.09 -9.89 -5.49
C LYS A 159 33.39 -9.56 -6.80
N ALA A 160 32.95 -8.31 -7.01
CA ALA A 160 32.29 -7.88 -8.25
C ALA A 160 33.10 -8.23 -9.51
N GLY A 161 34.43 -8.11 -9.46
CA GLY A 161 35.31 -8.45 -10.58
C GLY A 161 35.34 -9.94 -10.96
N CYS A 162 34.77 -10.83 -10.15
CA CYS A 162 34.65 -12.26 -10.44
C CYS A 162 33.38 -12.60 -11.22
N LEU A 163 32.43 -11.67 -11.36
CA LEU A 163 31.16 -11.89 -12.05
C LEU A 163 31.22 -11.37 -13.49
N SER A 164 30.49 -12.02 -14.39
CA SER A 164 30.23 -11.45 -15.71
C SER A 164 29.30 -10.23 -15.59
N THR A 165 29.29 -9.35 -16.58
CA THR A 165 28.37 -8.20 -16.60
C THR A 165 26.90 -8.62 -16.46
N THR A 166 26.50 -9.70 -17.13
CA THR A 166 25.13 -10.22 -17.07
C THR A 166 24.77 -10.78 -15.70
N ASP A 167 25.71 -11.46 -15.05
CA ASP A 167 25.49 -12.01 -13.70
C ASP A 167 25.42 -10.87 -12.68
N LEU A 168 26.27 -9.85 -12.83
CA LEU A 168 26.26 -8.66 -11.98
C LEU A 168 24.94 -7.89 -12.09
N GLU A 169 24.38 -7.74 -13.30
CA GLU A 169 23.06 -7.14 -13.51
C GLU A 169 21.95 -7.94 -12.83
N THR A 170 22.04 -9.27 -12.87
CA THR A 170 21.07 -10.17 -12.22
C THR A 170 21.12 -10.02 -10.70
N VAL A 171 22.33 -10.04 -10.12
CA VAL A 171 22.55 -9.84 -8.68
C VAL A 171 22.04 -8.46 -8.24
N ASN A 172 22.43 -7.40 -8.96
CA ASN A 172 22.03 -6.05 -8.61
C ASN A 172 20.50 -5.86 -8.67
N SER A 173 19.86 -6.42 -9.70
CA SER A 173 18.40 -6.39 -9.82
C SER A 173 17.71 -7.10 -8.65
N GLY A 174 18.25 -8.24 -8.22
CA GLY A 174 17.77 -8.95 -7.03
C GLY A 174 17.90 -8.12 -5.75
N LEU A 175 19.07 -7.51 -5.53
CA LEU A 175 19.31 -6.66 -4.36
C LEU A 175 18.42 -5.42 -4.33
N VAL A 176 18.16 -4.79 -5.49
CA VAL A 176 17.21 -3.68 -5.59
C VAL A 176 15.81 -4.12 -5.13
N LEU A 177 15.33 -5.28 -5.60
CA LEU A 177 14.03 -5.80 -5.17
C LEU A 177 13.98 -6.12 -3.67
N ILE A 178 15.04 -6.68 -3.08
CA ILE A 178 15.09 -6.90 -1.62
C ILE A 178 15.07 -5.56 -0.86
N ARG A 179 15.74 -4.52 -1.36
CA ARG A 179 15.67 -3.17 -0.78
C ARG A 179 14.26 -2.59 -0.86
N ASP A 180 13.58 -2.76 -2.00
CA ASP A 180 12.19 -2.31 -2.17
C ASP A 180 11.24 -3.05 -1.22
N LEU A 181 11.43 -4.35 -1.04
CA LEU A 181 10.65 -5.16 -0.09
C LEU A 181 10.89 -4.71 1.36
N LEU A 182 12.14 -4.51 1.76
CA LEU A 182 12.50 -3.99 3.08
C LEU A 182 11.88 -2.60 3.30
N TRP A 183 12.00 -1.71 2.33
CA TRP A 183 11.43 -0.37 2.39
C TRP A 183 9.91 -0.42 2.56
N GLY A 184 9.22 -1.28 1.79
CA GLY A 184 7.78 -1.45 1.91
C GLY A 184 7.36 -2.08 3.25
N LEU A 185 8.13 -3.01 3.79
CA LEU A 185 7.88 -3.60 5.11
C LEU A 185 8.00 -2.54 6.22
N ASP A 186 9.06 -1.74 6.20
CA ASP A 186 9.30 -0.71 7.21
C ASP A 186 8.29 0.44 7.07
N HIS A 187 8.21 1.06 5.90
CA HIS A 187 7.52 2.35 5.73
C HIS A 187 6.03 2.21 5.41
N ASP A 188 5.62 1.15 4.69
CA ASP A 188 4.22 0.95 4.35
C ASP A 188 3.47 0.09 5.39
N ILE A 189 4.17 -0.64 6.26
CA ILE A 189 3.55 -1.51 7.26
C ILE A 189 3.93 -1.09 8.68
N LEU A 190 5.19 -1.27 9.08
CA LEU A 190 5.61 -1.11 10.49
C LEU A 190 5.45 0.34 10.98
N ASP A 191 5.95 1.33 10.24
CA ASP A 191 5.82 2.75 10.57
C ASP A 191 4.36 3.19 10.71
N ASN A 192 3.49 2.63 9.87
CA ASN A 192 2.09 3.00 9.85
C ASN A 192 1.34 2.55 11.11
N VAL A 193 1.85 1.59 11.88
CA VAL A 193 1.30 1.27 13.20
C VAL A 193 1.42 2.49 14.11
N GLN A 194 2.63 3.02 14.27
CA GLN A 194 2.88 4.18 15.15
C GLN A 194 2.24 5.46 14.63
N ARG A 195 2.24 5.70 13.30
CA ARG A 195 1.57 6.86 12.71
C ARG A 195 0.06 6.86 12.95
N ILE A 196 -0.58 5.69 12.91
CA ILE A 196 -2.02 5.57 13.21
C ILE A 196 -2.29 5.83 14.71
N VAL A 197 -1.43 5.33 15.61
CA VAL A 197 -1.53 5.63 17.05
C VAL A 197 -1.44 7.14 17.31
N ALA A 198 -0.43 7.79 16.72
CA ALA A 198 -0.27 9.24 16.81
C ALA A 198 -1.46 10.01 16.19
N LEU A 199 -1.97 9.57 15.04
CA LEU A 199 -3.12 10.18 14.37
C LEU A 199 -4.42 10.06 15.19
N ALA A 200 -4.57 8.96 15.94
CA ALA A 200 -5.69 8.76 16.85
C ALA A 200 -5.59 9.58 18.13
N GLY A 201 -4.42 10.15 18.45
CA GLY A 201 -4.15 10.78 19.74
C GLY A 201 -4.19 9.80 20.90
N ALA A 202 -3.85 8.53 20.64
CA ALA A 202 -3.84 7.44 21.59
C ALA A 202 -2.43 7.27 22.22
N ASP A 203 -2.37 6.75 23.45
CA ASP A 203 -1.10 6.42 24.11
C ASP A 203 -0.54 5.08 23.61
N GLY A 204 -1.40 4.20 23.11
CA GLY A 204 -0.99 2.96 22.44
C GLY A 204 -2.07 2.34 21.55
N VAL A 205 -1.70 1.23 20.92
CA VAL A 205 -2.59 0.41 20.08
C VAL A 205 -3.87 -0.02 20.82
N ALA A 206 -3.74 -0.35 22.11
CA ALA A 206 -4.84 -0.84 22.94
C ALA A 206 -5.95 0.18 23.17
N ASP A 207 -5.67 1.48 23.01
CA ASP A 207 -6.65 2.56 23.22
C ASP A 207 -7.50 2.83 21.97
N ILE A 208 -7.19 2.18 20.85
CA ILE A 208 -7.88 2.36 19.58
C ILE A 208 -8.99 1.33 19.43
N ASP A 209 -10.22 1.81 19.27
CA ASP A 209 -11.35 0.98 18.91
C ASP A 209 -11.06 0.23 17.58
N PRO A 210 -11.12 -1.11 17.55
CA PRO A 210 -10.92 -1.89 16.34
C PRO A 210 -11.81 -1.48 15.16
N GLU A 211 -13.01 -0.94 15.42
CA GLU A 211 -13.92 -0.45 14.38
C GLU A 211 -13.55 0.96 13.87
N ALA A 212 -12.70 1.68 14.59
CA ALA A 212 -12.14 2.96 14.15
C ALA A 212 -10.88 2.79 13.28
N LEU A 213 -10.16 1.67 13.40
CA LEU A 213 -8.91 1.41 12.65
C LEU A 213 -9.04 1.61 11.13
N PRO A 214 -10.09 1.10 10.44
CA PRO A 214 -10.21 1.32 8.99
C PRO A 214 -10.27 2.80 8.59
N LYS A 215 -10.84 3.66 9.45
CA LYS A 215 -10.93 5.10 9.21
C LYS A 215 -9.57 5.76 9.36
N TYR A 216 -8.87 5.50 10.47
CA TYR A 216 -7.54 6.05 10.70
C TYR A 216 -6.53 5.56 9.66
N ARG A 217 -6.61 4.29 9.27
CA ARG A 217 -5.76 3.74 8.21
C ARG A 217 -5.98 4.45 6.87
N LYS A 218 -7.23 4.71 6.50
CA LYS A 218 -7.56 5.44 5.28
C LYS A 218 -7.05 6.88 5.33
N LEU A 219 -7.19 7.56 6.46
CA LEU A 219 -6.64 8.90 6.67
C LEU A 219 -5.11 8.91 6.58
N ASN A 220 -4.42 7.99 7.28
CA ASN A 220 -2.97 7.85 7.24
C ASN A 220 -2.47 7.56 5.81
N SER A 221 -3.15 6.69 5.07
CA SER A 221 -2.82 6.43 3.67
C SER A 221 -2.95 7.68 2.78
N LEU A 222 -3.96 8.54 3.03
CA LEU A 222 -4.10 9.80 2.30
C LEU A 222 -2.97 10.78 2.64
N LEU A 223 -2.59 10.88 3.92
CA LEU A 223 -1.48 11.73 4.37
C LEU A 223 -0.15 11.27 3.78
N ASN A 224 0.13 9.96 3.78
CA ASN A 224 1.33 9.40 3.14
C ASN A 224 1.38 9.71 1.64
N CYS A 225 0.23 9.74 0.95
CA CYS A 225 0.18 10.11 -0.46
C CYS A 225 0.45 11.60 -0.70
N LEU A 226 0.00 12.47 0.21
CA LEU A 226 0.26 13.92 0.13
C LEU A 226 1.75 14.22 0.33
N ASP A 227 2.37 13.61 1.33
CA ASP A 227 3.80 13.76 1.62
C ASP A 227 4.67 13.39 0.40
N ARG A 228 4.33 12.29 -0.30
CA ARG A 228 5.00 11.88 -1.54
C ARG A 228 4.81 12.87 -2.71
N LEU A 229 3.72 13.64 -2.73
CA LEU A 229 3.47 14.65 -3.78
C LEU A 229 4.18 15.97 -3.47
N GLU A 230 4.28 16.34 -2.19
CA GLU A 230 4.90 17.59 -1.73
C GLU A 230 6.41 17.63 -2.05
N VAL A 231 7.08 16.46 -2.05
CA VAL A 231 8.51 16.33 -2.35
C VAL A 231 8.89 16.71 -3.79
N ARG A 232 7.93 16.85 -4.73
CA ARG A 232 8.23 17.23 -6.13
C ARG A 232 7.97 18.71 -6.47
N GLY A 233 7.59 19.53 -5.49
CA GLY A 233 7.13 20.90 -5.75
C GLY A 233 8.12 22.03 -5.50
N ARG A 234 9.41 21.76 -5.19
CA ARG A 234 10.31 22.80 -4.66
C ARG A 234 11.51 23.19 -5.51
N ASP A 235 11.80 22.49 -6.61
CA ASP A 235 12.83 22.87 -7.58
C ASP A 235 12.25 22.96 -9.00
N SER A 236 11.45 24.00 -9.25
CA SER A 236 11.12 24.49 -10.60
C SER A 236 11.43 25.97 -10.72
#